data_AF-A0A229VZ96-F1
#
_entry.id   AF-A0A229VZ96-F1
#
_cell.length_a   1.000
_cell.length_b   1.000
_cell.length_c   1.000
_cell.angle_alpha   90.00
_cell.angle_beta   90.00
_cell.angle_gamma   90.00
#
_symmetry.space_group_name_H-M   'P 1'
#
loop_
_entity.id
_entity.type
_entity.pdbx_description
1 polymer ?
#
loop_
_entity_poly.entity_id
_entity_poly.type
_entity_poly.pdbx_seq_one_letter_code
_entity_poly.pdbx_strand_id
1 'polypeptide(L)'
;MTRYELRMITGTRDIALWTADEGGELRPVHVYGEHEQYPLTADRYYTNLPNLFLDVLDLLDGNAAAVDGERIEASAAGGKTVSLRNLAQRAAHAAADGSGNARRFKDARALWALMSNHVTVHVKRPDDEPIVDVRRTKNWKKNQPMRAVPVDPNAWFISSVYSRSNQRKNPVIVYRGIDAVFDALMGDLDETAAPALAKARDAISANLDYPTYADVAGALDDSNMLVFHNDQSLADWIRERSKEQEVIFPDTPAQVHVIPDPTVDEDDPAYLPAESTMTMSHLANVLAPRE
;
A
#
# COMPACT_ATOMS: atom_id res chain seq x y z
N MET A 1 -5.38 -7.37 -2.50
CA MET A 1 -6.26 -7.50 -3.69
C MET A 1 -6.33 -6.13 -4.39
N THR A 2 -6.63 -6.02 -5.69
CA THR A 2 -6.68 -4.69 -6.38
C THR A 2 -8.02 -4.00 -6.14
N ARG A 3 -8.02 -2.73 -5.73
CA ARG A 3 -9.24 -1.95 -5.45
C ARG A 3 -9.94 -1.48 -6.71
N TYR A 4 -9.18 -1.27 -7.79
CA TYR A 4 -9.72 -0.83 -9.06
C TYR A 4 -8.92 -1.38 -10.24
N GLU A 5 -9.53 -1.33 -11.42
CA GLU A 5 -8.90 -1.66 -12.69
C GLU A 5 -9.30 -0.63 -13.76
N LEU A 6 -8.37 -0.30 -14.66
CA LEU A 6 -8.64 0.57 -15.79
C LEU A 6 -8.57 -0.27 -17.07
N ARG A 7 -9.62 -0.22 -17.87
CA ARG A 7 -9.71 -0.99 -19.13
C ARG A 7 -9.97 -0.06 -20.30
N MET A 8 -9.18 -0.21 -21.36
CA MET A 8 -9.43 0.47 -22.63
C MET A 8 -10.52 -0.27 -23.40
N ILE A 9 -11.58 0.44 -23.81
CA ILE A 9 -12.69 -0.16 -24.55
C ILE A 9 -12.28 -0.45 -26.00
N THR A 10 -12.47 -1.70 -26.42
CA THR A 10 -12.07 -2.19 -27.75
C THR A 10 -12.69 -1.36 -28.87
N GLY A 11 -11.86 -0.88 -29.80
CA GLY A 11 -12.31 -0.08 -30.94
C GLY A 11 -12.53 1.40 -30.66
N THR A 12 -12.29 1.85 -29.42
CA THR A 12 -12.40 3.26 -29.01
C THR A 12 -11.11 3.72 -28.30
N ARG A 13 -11.05 5.00 -27.91
CA ARG A 13 -10.03 5.51 -26.99
C ARG A 13 -10.55 5.66 -25.56
N ASP A 14 -11.77 5.19 -25.28
CA ASP A 14 -12.43 5.39 -23.99
C ASP A 14 -11.84 4.46 -22.93
N ILE A 15 -11.84 4.92 -21.68
CA ILE A 15 -11.32 4.19 -20.53
C ILE A 15 -12.46 3.90 -19.58
N ALA A 16 -12.70 2.63 -19.29
CA ALA A 16 -13.61 2.21 -18.24
C ALA A 16 -12.85 2.08 -16.91
N LEU A 17 -13.38 2.70 -15.87
CA LEU A 17 -12.97 2.45 -14.48
C LEU A 17 -13.84 1.34 -13.90
N TRP A 18 -13.17 0.35 -13.34
CA TRP A 18 -13.78 -0.76 -12.64
C TRP A 18 -13.36 -0.71 -11.19
N THR A 19 -14.30 -0.89 -10.26
CA THR A 19 -13.99 -0.91 -8.82
C THR A 19 -14.44 -2.22 -8.21
N ALA A 20 -13.68 -2.70 -7.23
CA ALA A 20 -14.04 -3.88 -6.47
C ALA A 20 -15.19 -3.55 -5.52
N ASP A 21 -16.22 -4.40 -5.47
CA ASP A 21 -17.23 -4.35 -4.43
C ASP A 21 -16.71 -4.96 -3.11
N GLU A 22 -17.56 -5.00 -2.07
CA GLU A 22 -17.21 -5.60 -0.77
C GLU A 22 -16.84 -7.10 -0.87
N GLY A 23 -17.28 -7.78 -1.94
CA GLY A 23 -16.94 -9.17 -2.24
C GLY A 23 -15.66 -9.34 -3.08
N GLY A 24 -15.03 -8.24 -3.50
CA GLY A 24 -13.87 -8.23 -4.37
C GLY A 24 -14.18 -8.42 -5.86
N GLU A 25 -15.46 -8.40 -6.24
CA GLU A 25 -15.88 -8.50 -7.65
C GLU A 25 -15.75 -7.12 -8.31
N LEU A 26 -15.02 -7.06 -9.42
CA LEU A 26 -14.85 -5.83 -10.18
C LEU A 26 -16.10 -5.52 -11.00
N ARG A 27 -16.62 -4.30 -10.85
CA ARG A 27 -17.77 -3.80 -11.61
C ARG A 27 -17.42 -2.48 -12.28
N PRO A 28 -17.90 -2.23 -13.50
CA PRO A 28 -17.65 -0.96 -14.17
C PRO A 28 -18.47 0.14 -13.49
N VAL A 29 -17.84 1.27 -13.19
CA VAL A 29 -18.50 2.41 -12.52
C VAL A 29 -18.70 3.61 -13.44
N HIS A 30 -17.76 3.84 -14.37
CA HIS A 30 -17.81 4.95 -15.31
C HIS A 30 -16.96 4.65 -16.57
N VAL A 31 -17.33 5.26 -17.69
CA VAL A 31 -16.57 5.22 -18.96
C VAL A 31 -16.19 6.64 -19.35
N TYR A 32 -14.89 6.92 -19.26
CA TYR A 32 -14.32 8.22 -19.56
C TYR A 32 -14.04 8.35 -21.05
N GLY A 33 -14.73 9.27 -21.71
CA GLY A 33 -14.43 9.68 -23.08
C GLY A 33 -13.09 10.42 -23.16
N GLU A 34 -12.57 10.66 -24.37
CA GLU A 34 -11.27 11.33 -24.57
C GLU A 34 -11.15 12.66 -23.80
N HIS A 35 -12.22 13.41 -23.64
CA HIS A 35 -12.22 14.72 -22.96
C HIS A 35 -12.12 14.61 -21.43
N GLU A 36 -12.55 13.50 -20.85
CA GLU A 36 -12.57 13.25 -19.40
C GLU A 36 -11.31 12.52 -18.92
N GLN A 37 -10.48 12.07 -19.87
CA GLN A 37 -9.19 11.42 -19.65
C GLN A 37 -8.02 12.40 -19.52
N TYR A 38 -8.24 13.72 -19.61
CA TYR A 38 -7.18 14.72 -19.43
C TYR A 38 -7.50 15.64 -18.25
N PRO A 39 -6.48 16.11 -17.49
CA PRO A 39 -6.70 17.07 -16.43
C PRO A 39 -7.17 18.41 -17.03
N LEU A 40 -8.47 18.67 -16.90
CA LEU A 40 -9.07 19.97 -17.22
C LEU A 40 -8.98 20.82 -15.96
N THR A 41 -7.92 21.63 -15.88
CA THR A 41 -7.56 22.48 -14.73
C THR A 41 -8.66 23.42 -14.21
N ALA A 42 -9.77 23.60 -14.94
CA ALA A 42 -10.88 24.46 -14.54
C ALA A 42 -12.27 23.81 -14.65
N ASP A 43 -12.48 22.78 -15.47
CA ASP A 43 -13.83 22.37 -15.83
C ASP A 43 -14.58 21.61 -14.71
N ARG A 44 -13.94 20.91 -13.77
CA ARG A 44 -14.71 20.33 -12.64
C ARG A 44 -15.42 21.42 -11.80
N TYR A 45 -14.75 22.55 -11.58
CA TYR A 45 -15.30 23.67 -10.79
C TYR A 45 -16.36 24.49 -11.55
N TYR A 46 -16.32 24.50 -12.89
CA TYR A 46 -17.25 25.30 -13.71
C TYR A 46 -18.34 24.47 -14.41
N THR A 47 -18.10 23.19 -14.70
CA THR A 47 -19.00 22.33 -15.50
C THR A 47 -19.30 20.97 -14.87
N ASN A 48 -18.77 20.67 -13.68
CA ASN A 48 -19.01 19.43 -12.93
C ASN A 48 -18.82 18.15 -13.78
N LEU A 49 -17.86 18.17 -14.71
CA LEU A 49 -17.58 17.02 -15.57
C LEU A 49 -16.75 15.96 -14.82
N PRO A 50 -17.01 14.66 -15.07
CA PRO A 50 -16.16 13.56 -14.59
C PRO A 50 -14.70 13.73 -15.01
N ASN A 51 -13.77 13.24 -14.19
CA ASN A 51 -12.35 13.25 -14.53
C ASN A 51 -11.66 11.99 -14.03
N LEU A 52 -11.13 11.19 -14.95
CA LEU A 52 -10.54 9.88 -14.65
C LEU A 52 -9.50 9.94 -13.53
N PHE A 53 -8.59 10.92 -13.56
CA PHE A 53 -7.49 10.98 -12.60
C PHE A 53 -7.96 11.44 -11.22
N LEU A 54 -8.91 12.38 -11.16
CA LEU A 54 -9.47 12.83 -9.90
C LEU A 54 -10.35 11.76 -9.26
N ASP A 55 -11.17 11.06 -10.05
CA ASP A 55 -12.02 10.00 -9.51
C ASP A 55 -11.18 8.82 -9.01
N VAL A 56 -10.06 8.49 -9.68
CA VAL A 56 -9.09 7.51 -9.17
C VAL A 56 -8.41 8.01 -7.89
N LEU A 57 -8.07 9.29 -7.76
CA LEU A 57 -7.55 9.82 -6.48
C LEU A 57 -8.59 9.75 -5.37
N ASP A 58 -9.83 10.15 -5.65
CA ASP A 58 -10.95 10.11 -4.71
C ASP A 58 -11.14 8.65 -4.20
N LEU A 59 -11.04 7.65 -5.09
CA LEU A 59 -11.04 6.23 -4.72
C LEU A 59 -9.83 5.81 -3.87
N LEU A 60 -8.63 6.25 -4.25
CA LEU A 60 -7.40 5.93 -3.53
C LEU A 60 -7.39 6.52 -2.11
N ASP A 61 -8.05 7.66 -1.92
CA ASP A 61 -8.29 8.32 -0.63
C ASP A 61 -9.37 7.59 0.21
N GLY A 62 -9.99 6.55 -0.33
CA GLY A 62 -10.97 5.70 0.36
C GLY A 62 -12.42 6.12 0.19
N ASN A 63 -12.72 7.06 -0.72
CA ASN A 63 -14.11 7.41 -1.02
C ASN A 63 -14.77 6.35 -1.91
N ALA A 64 -16.09 6.23 -1.81
CA ALA A 64 -16.85 5.36 -2.69
C ALA A 64 -16.83 5.90 -4.13
N ALA A 65 -16.82 4.98 -5.11
CA ALA A 65 -16.93 5.36 -6.51
C ALA A 65 -18.24 6.11 -6.77
N ALA A 66 -18.17 7.19 -7.54
CA ALA A 66 -19.36 7.73 -8.18
C ALA A 66 -19.83 6.70 -9.23
N VAL A 67 -21.03 6.16 -9.04
CA VAL A 67 -21.62 5.19 -9.97
C VAL A 67 -22.55 5.93 -10.91
N ASP A 68 -22.27 5.85 -12.21
CA ASP A 68 -23.23 6.28 -13.21
C ASP A 68 -24.38 5.27 -13.28
N GLY A 69 -25.61 5.75 -13.08
CA GLY A 69 -26.81 4.93 -12.99
C GLY A 69 -27.22 4.17 -14.26
N GLU A 70 -26.42 4.22 -15.33
CA GLU A 70 -26.65 3.49 -16.56
C GLU A 70 -25.81 2.22 -16.66
N ARG A 71 -26.37 1.20 -17.31
CA ARG A 71 -25.81 -0.15 -17.40
C ARG A 71 -24.60 -0.18 -18.34
N ILE A 72 -23.42 0.14 -17.81
CA ILE A 72 -22.11 0.17 -18.49
C ILE A 72 -21.60 -1.25 -18.88
N GLU A 73 -22.27 -2.30 -18.42
CA GLU A 73 -21.75 -3.67 -18.29
C GLU A 73 -21.27 -4.36 -19.60
N ALA A 74 -21.82 -4.06 -20.78
CA ALA A 74 -21.62 -4.92 -21.96
C ALA A 74 -20.41 -4.58 -22.84
N SER A 75 -20.06 -3.29 -23.01
CA SER A 75 -18.98 -2.86 -23.92
C SER A 75 -17.60 -2.82 -23.24
N ALA A 76 -17.56 -2.64 -21.92
CA ALA A 76 -16.32 -2.50 -21.16
C ALA A 76 -15.66 -3.83 -20.77
N ALA A 77 -16.39 -4.96 -20.83
CA ALA A 77 -15.93 -6.25 -20.29
C ALA A 77 -14.76 -6.88 -21.07
N GLY A 78 -14.65 -6.61 -22.38
CA GLY A 78 -13.61 -7.17 -23.27
C GLY A 78 -12.38 -6.29 -23.49
N GLY A 79 -12.25 -5.19 -22.74
CA GLY A 79 -11.17 -4.21 -22.90
C GLY A 79 -9.81 -4.69 -22.37
N LYS A 80 -8.72 -4.16 -22.94
CA LYS A 80 -7.36 -4.43 -22.42
C LYS A 80 -7.09 -3.58 -21.18
N THR A 81 -6.55 -4.19 -20.13
CA THR A 81 -6.10 -3.47 -18.93
C THR A 81 -5.00 -2.47 -19.27
N VAL A 82 -5.07 -1.29 -18.68
CA VAL A 82 -4.04 -0.25 -18.78
C VAL A 82 -3.73 0.29 -17.38
N SER A 83 -2.49 0.69 -17.13
CA SER A 83 -2.12 1.26 -15.83
C SER A 83 -2.37 2.76 -15.75
N LEU A 84 -2.59 3.23 -14.52
CA LEU A 84 -2.67 4.66 -14.22
C LEU A 84 -1.38 5.39 -14.65
N ARG A 85 -0.22 4.78 -14.41
CA ARG A 85 1.08 5.30 -14.83
C ARG A 85 1.17 5.53 -16.33
N ASN A 86 0.73 4.55 -17.13
CA ASN A 86 0.72 4.66 -18.58
C ASN A 86 -0.27 5.72 -19.07
N LEU A 87 -1.42 5.87 -18.41
CA LEU A 87 -2.38 6.94 -18.69
C LEU A 87 -1.79 8.32 -18.38
N ALA A 88 -1.13 8.48 -17.23
CA ALA A 88 -0.49 9.73 -16.85
C ALA A 88 0.65 10.10 -17.82
N GLN A 89 1.44 9.12 -18.28
CA GLN A 89 2.46 9.33 -19.31
C GLN A 89 1.85 9.75 -20.65
N ARG A 90 0.77 9.10 -21.08
CA ARG A 90 0.04 9.49 -22.30
C ARG A 90 -0.50 10.92 -22.20
N ALA A 91 -1.06 11.31 -21.05
CA ALA A 91 -1.51 12.67 -20.79
C ALA A 91 -0.35 13.68 -20.83
N ALA A 92 0.80 13.33 -20.25
CA ALA A 92 1.99 14.16 -20.29
C ALA A 92 2.53 14.38 -21.72
N HIS A 93 2.52 13.33 -22.55
CA HIS A 93 2.92 13.43 -23.97
C HIS A 93 1.97 14.33 -24.76
N ALA A 94 0.65 14.12 -24.64
CA ALA A 94 -0.34 14.98 -25.32
C ALA A 94 -0.20 16.47 -24.90
N ALA A 95 0.13 16.72 -23.64
CA ALA A 95 0.40 18.07 -23.12
C ALA A 95 1.72 18.69 -23.64
N ALA A 96 2.70 17.86 -24.00
CA ALA A 96 3.97 18.31 -24.57
C ALA A 96 3.82 18.64 -26.07
N ASP A 97 3.04 17.83 -26.80
CA ASP A 97 2.83 17.97 -28.25
C ASP A 97 1.94 19.17 -28.63
N GLY A 98 1.35 19.86 -27.65
CA GLY A 98 0.55 21.06 -27.88
C GLY A 98 -0.78 20.79 -28.59
N SER A 99 -1.23 19.54 -28.64
CA SER A 99 -2.45 19.08 -29.34
C SER A 99 -3.77 19.56 -28.71
N GLY A 100 -3.69 20.46 -27.74
CA GLY A 100 -4.79 21.18 -27.15
C GLY A 100 -4.24 22.41 -26.45
N ASN A 101 -4.90 23.55 -26.65
CA ASN A 101 -4.67 24.86 -26.04
C ASN A 101 -3.68 24.83 -24.84
N ALA A 102 -2.39 25.09 -25.09
CA ALA A 102 -1.25 24.78 -24.21
C ALA A 102 -1.32 25.33 -22.76
N ARG A 103 -2.25 26.25 -22.49
CA ARG A 103 -2.55 26.76 -21.15
C ARG A 103 -3.33 25.77 -20.27
N ARG A 104 -4.09 24.84 -20.86
CA ARG A 104 -4.97 23.90 -20.13
C ARG A 104 -4.22 22.71 -19.51
N PHE A 105 -3.00 22.42 -19.96
CA PHE A 105 -2.31 21.14 -19.71
C PHE A 105 -0.99 21.25 -18.92
N LYS A 106 -0.72 22.37 -18.23
CA LYS A 106 0.54 22.54 -17.48
C LYS A 106 0.74 21.45 -16.42
N ASP A 107 -0.33 21.07 -15.74
CA ASP A 107 -0.28 20.08 -14.65
C ASP A 107 -0.22 18.63 -15.16
N ALA A 108 -0.63 18.39 -16.42
CA ALA A 108 -0.55 17.06 -17.04
C ALA A 108 0.91 16.57 -17.21
N ARG A 109 1.88 17.49 -17.37
CA ARG A 109 3.30 17.13 -17.58
C ARG A 109 3.93 16.45 -16.37
N ALA A 110 3.43 16.73 -15.17
CA ALA A 110 3.91 16.16 -13.92
C ALA A 110 2.85 15.29 -13.24
N LEU A 111 1.81 14.87 -13.96
CA LEU A 111 0.62 14.25 -13.40
C LEU A 111 0.93 13.02 -12.54
N TRP A 112 1.77 12.11 -13.04
CA TRP A 112 2.17 10.94 -12.27
C TRP A 112 2.85 11.33 -10.94
N ALA A 113 3.77 12.30 -10.97
CA ALA A 113 4.48 12.75 -9.78
C ALA A 113 3.53 13.42 -8.77
N LEU A 114 2.57 14.20 -9.25
CA LEU A 114 1.55 14.84 -8.41
C LEU A 114 0.65 13.79 -7.75
N MET A 115 0.13 12.83 -8.51
CA MET A 115 -0.70 11.74 -8.00
C MET A 115 0.08 10.86 -7.01
N SER A 116 1.31 10.45 -7.38
CA SER A 116 2.12 9.61 -6.50
C SER A 116 2.44 10.32 -5.19
N ASN A 117 2.73 11.63 -5.24
CA ASN A 117 2.97 12.41 -4.04
C ASN A 117 1.72 12.54 -3.17
N HIS A 118 0.55 12.82 -3.78
CA HIS A 118 -0.74 12.85 -3.08
C HIS A 118 -0.99 11.55 -2.33
N VAL A 119 -0.97 10.42 -3.03
CA VAL A 119 -1.23 9.11 -2.41
C VAL A 119 -0.18 8.80 -1.34
N THR A 120 1.10 9.09 -1.59
CA THR A 120 2.18 8.85 -0.61
C THR A 120 1.93 9.61 0.69
N VAL A 121 1.49 10.87 0.61
CA VAL A 121 1.18 11.68 1.80
C VAL A 121 -0.04 11.14 2.55
N HIS A 122 -1.07 10.68 1.82
CA HIS A 122 -2.30 10.17 2.42
C HIS A 122 -2.17 8.77 3.05
N VAL A 123 -1.26 7.94 2.54
CA VAL A 123 -1.07 6.56 3.03
C VAL A 123 -0.05 6.51 4.19
N LYS A 124 0.91 7.44 4.26
CA LYS A 124 1.84 7.55 5.39
C LYS A 124 1.13 8.05 6.64
N ARG A 125 1.34 7.39 7.78
CA ARG A 125 0.64 7.67 9.03
C ARG A 125 1.59 7.58 10.24
N PRO A 126 2.72 8.31 10.23
CA PRO A 126 3.76 8.15 11.25
C PRO A 126 3.30 8.45 12.68
N ASP A 127 2.23 9.25 12.82
CA ASP A 127 1.68 9.70 14.09
C ASP A 127 0.49 8.85 14.59
N ASP A 128 0.07 7.83 13.82
CA ASP A 128 -1.00 6.92 14.24
C ASP A 128 -0.55 6.02 15.40
N GLU A 129 -1.47 5.70 16.31
CA GLU A 129 -1.25 4.77 17.41
C GLU A 129 -0.93 3.35 16.90
N PRO A 130 -0.03 2.60 17.58
CA PRO A 130 0.33 1.27 17.16
C PRO A 130 -0.84 0.28 17.30
N ILE A 131 -0.99 -0.60 16.32
CA ILE A 131 -2.06 -1.60 16.27
C ILE A 131 -1.58 -2.88 16.97
N VAL A 132 -1.81 -2.94 18.27
CA VAL A 132 -1.35 -4.05 19.14
C VAL A 132 -2.48 -4.91 19.72
N ASP A 133 -3.70 -4.38 19.74
CA ASP A 133 -4.90 -5.09 20.22
C ASP A 133 -5.49 -5.99 19.13
N VAL A 134 -4.74 -7.04 18.78
CA VAL A 134 -5.02 -7.92 17.64
C VAL A 134 -5.50 -9.31 18.02
N ARG A 135 -5.77 -9.54 19.31
CA ARG A 135 -6.17 -10.85 19.85
C ARG A 135 -7.70 -11.00 19.93
N ARG A 136 -8.15 -12.25 20.14
CA ARG A 136 -9.55 -12.63 20.43
C ARG A 136 -10.54 -12.20 19.34
N THR A 137 -11.31 -11.13 19.57
CA THR A 137 -12.39 -10.65 18.68
C THR A 137 -11.94 -9.56 17.73
N LYS A 138 -10.73 -9.02 17.91
CA LYS A 138 -10.17 -7.92 17.14
C LYS A 138 -8.97 -8.38 16.31
N ASN A 139 -9.05 -9.47 15.57
CA ASN A 139 -7.91 -9.90 14.73
C ASN A 139 -8.14 -9.55 13.25
N TRP A 140 -7.09 -9.61 12.43
CA TRP A 140 -7.17 -9.22 11.01
C TRP A 140 -8.13 -10.07 10.19
N LYS A 141 -8.42 -11.30 10.64
CA LYS A 141 -9.42 -12.19 10.01
C LYS A 141 -10.86 -11.87 10.43
N LYS A 142 -11.08 -11.12 11.51
CA LYS A 142 -12.41 -10.77 12.05
C LYS A 142 -12.65 -9.26 11.92
N ASN A 143 -12.60 -8.53 13.04
CA ASN A 143 -13.15 -7.18 13.20
C ASN A 143 -12.07 -6.14 13.53
N GLN A 144 -10.89 -6.24 12.94
CA GLN A 144 -9.89 -5.17 13.07
C GLN A 144 -10.40 -3.88 12.40
N PRO A 145 -10.51 -2.74 13.10
CA PRO A 145 -11.03 -1.51 12.50
C PRO A 145 -10.23 -1.03 11.29
N MET A 146 -8.90 -1.17 11.33
CA MET A 146 -8.01 -0.76 10.23
C MET A 146 -7.88 -1.82 9.13
N ARG A 147 -8.65 -2.90 9.18
CA ARG A 147 -8.50 -4.05 8.27
C ARG A 147 -8.49 -3.64 6.80
N ALA A 148 -9.44 -2.82 6.36
CA ALA A 148 -9.62 -2.41 4.97
C ALA A 148 -8.85 -1.14 4.58
N VAL A 149 -8.02 -0.61 5.48
CA VAL A 149 -7.24 0.60 5.24
C VAL A 149 -5.94 0.24 4.51
N PRO A 150 -5.53 1.00 3.48
CA PRO A 150 -4.22 0.82 2.85
C PRO A 150 -3.08 0.91 3.86
N VAL A 151 -2.08 0.05 3.72
CA VAL A 151 -0.95 0.00 4.66
C VAL A 151 -0.05 1.21 4.50
N ASP A 152 0.44 1.74 5.63
CA ASP A 152 1.55 2.67 5.61
C ASP A 152 2.78 1.92 5.03
N PRO A 153 3.35 2.37 3.89
CA PRO A 153 4.45 1.68 3.25
C PRO A 153 5.70 1.62 4.12
N ASN A 154 5.79 2.51 5.11
CA ASN A 154 6.89 2.62 6.04
C ASN A 154 6.54 2.07 7.42
N ALA A 155 5.40 1.41 7.66
CA ALA A 155 5.14 0.82 8.97
C ALA A 155 6.06 -0.37 9.26
N TRP A 156 6.24 -0.66 10.54
CA TRP A 156 6.75 -1.94 11.01
C TRP A 156 5.63 -2.96 11.09
N PHE A 157 5.82 -4.12 10.47
CA PHE A 157 4.92 -5.27 10.57
C PHE A 157 5.58 -6.34 11.42
N ILE A 158 4.95 -6.73 12.52
CA ILE A 158 5.50 -7.72 13.45
C ILE A 158 4.65 -8.98 13.39
N SER A 159 5.24 -10.06 12.89
CA SER A 159 4.62 -11.37 12.75
C SER A 159 5.14 -12.34 13.81
N SER A 160 4.37 -13.39 14.05
CA SER A 160 4.70 -14.50 14.93
C SER A 160 4.84 -14.14 16.41
N VAL A 161 4.39 -12.96 16.84
CA VAL A 161 4.40 -12.57 18.25
C VAL A 161 3.65 -13.59 19.11
N TYR A 162 2.50 -14.06 18.61
CA TYR A 162 1.55 -14.89 19.35
C TYR A 162 1.39 -16.32 18.83
N SER A 163 1.95 -16.66 17.67
CA SER A 163 1.88 -18.01 17.09
C SER A 163 3.06 -18.92 17.50
N ARG A 164 4.10 -18.36 18.13
CA ARG A 164 5.30 -19.10 18.55
C ARG A 164 4.99 -20.14 19.62
N SER A 165 5.51 -21.35 19.43
CA SER A 165 5.46 -22.43 20.42
C SER A 165 6.39 -22.21 21.63
N ASN A 166 7.52 -21.51 21.45
CA ASN A 166 8.42 -21.11 22.53
C ASN A 166 8.91 -19.68 22.34
N GLN A 167 8.46 -18.77 23.20
CA GLN A 167 8.73 -17.32 23.12
C GLN A 167 10.21 -16.93 23.34
N ARG A 168 11.03 -17.82 23.90
CA ARG A 168 12.47 -17.60 24.14
C ARG A 168 13.37 -18.22 23.08
N LYS A 169 12.86 -19.18 22.29
CA LYS A 169 13.66 -19.88 21.28
C LYS A 169 13.25 -19.54 19.86
N ASN A 170 11.96 -19.35 19.62
CA ASN A 170 11.46 -19.08 18.30
C ASN A 170 11.47 -17.57 18.05
N PRO A 171 11.93 -17.12 16.88
CA PRO A 171 12.04 -15.70 16.57
C PRO A 171 10.67 -15.06 16.36
N VAL A 172 10.54 -13.80 16.79
CA VAL A 172 9.56 -12.87 16.22
C VAL A 172 10.09 -12.41 14.88
N ILE A 173 9.23 -12.24 13.88
CA ILE A 173 9.65 -11.73 12.57
C ILE A 173 9.19 -10.27 12.44
N VAL A 174 10.11 -9.40 12.05
CA VAL A 174 9.95 -7.95 12.05
C VAL A 174 10.28 -7.42 10.67
N TYR A 175 9.34 -6.73 10.02
CA TYR A 175 9.53 -6.16 8.68
C TYR A 175 9.45 -4.64 8.72
N ARG A 176 10.43 -3.94 8.15
CA ARG A 176 10.40 -2.48 7.94
C ARG A 176 9.83 -2.15 6.57
N GLY A 177 8.55 -1.82 6.54
CA GLY A 177 7.85 -1.40 5.34
C GLY A 177 7.36 -2.54 4.46
N ILE A 178 6.47 -2.20 3.53
CA ILE A 178 5.78 -3.18 2.68
C ILE A 178 6.72 -3.86 1.68
N ASP A 179 7.74 -3.15 1.19
CA ASP A 179 8.71 -3.73 0.27
C ASP A 179 9.57 -4.80 0.96
N ALA A 180 9.92 -4.61 2.25
CA ALA A 180 10.63 -5.64 3.02
C ALA A 180 9.77 -6.89 3.25
N VAL A 181 8.45 -6.72 3.43
CA VAL A 181 7.50 -7.86 3.48
C VAL A 181 7.51 -8.61 2.15
N PHE A 182 7.42 -7.88 1.03
CA PHE A 182 7.41 -8.51 -0.29
C PHE A 182 8.71 -9.23 -0.61
N ASP A 183 9.86 -8.59 -0.38
CA ASP A 183 11.16 -9.18 -0.69
C ASP A 183 11.42 -10.43 0.16
N ALA A 184 11.06 -10.41 1.45
CA ALA A 184 11.18 -11.59 2.32
C ALA A 184 10.25 -12.73 1.88
N LEU A 185 8.96 -12.43 1.63
CA LEU A 185 8.01 -13.45 1.19
C LEU A 185 8.41 -14.03 -0.18
N MET A 186 8.82 -13.20 -1.15
CA MET A 186 9.27 -13.72 -2.44
C MET A 186 10.53 -14.59 -2.35
N GLY A 187 11.38 -14.38 -1.35
CA GLY A 187 12.53 -15.26 -1.06
C GLY A 187 12.13 -16.64 -0.54
N ASP A 188 11.01 -16.73 0.19
CA ASP A 188 10.56 -17.93 0.90
C ASP A 188 9.44 -18.72 0.18
N LEU A 189 8.77 -18.11 -0.80
CA LEU A 189 7.57 -18.67 -1.43
C LEU A 189 7.86 -19.66 -2.56
N ASP A 190 6.89 -20.57 -2.77
CA ASP A 190 6.82 -21.42 -3.94
C ASP A 190 6.29 -20.68 -5.19
N GLU A 191 6.31 -21.36 -6.35
CA GLU A 191 5.88 -20.82 -7.64
C GLU A 191 4.40 -20.37 -7.69
N THR A 192 3.57 -20.77 -6.72
CA THR A 192 2.12 -20.51 -6.75
C THR A 192 1.71 -19.23 -6.03
N ALA A 193 2.46 -18.80 -5.01
CA ALA A 193 2.18 -17.59 -4.24
C ALA A 193 2.94 -16.36 -4.75
N ALA A 194 4.11 -16.56 -5.36
CA ALA A 194 4.92 -15.48 -5.94
C ALA A 194 4.16 -14.57 -6.93
N PRO A 195 3.26 -15.08 -7.82
CA PRO A 195 2.53 -14.23 -8.77
C PRO A 195 1.58 -13.23 -8.10
N ALA A 196 0.97 -13.59 -6.95
CA ALA A 196 0.03 -12.71 -6.26
C ALA A 196 0.74 -11.51 -5.60
N LEU A 197 1.92 -11.75 -5.01
CA LEU A 197 2.75 -10.68 -4.45
C LEU A 197 3.37 -9.80 -5.53
N ALA A 198 3.86 -10.39 -6.62
CA ALA A 198 4.35 -9.65 -7.78
C ALA A 198 3.26 -8.71 -8.31
N LYS A 199 2.02 -9.21 -8.45
CA LYS A 199 0.87 -8.40 -8.87
C LYS A 199 0.57 -7.26 -7.88
N ALA A 200 0.71 -7.49 -6.58
CA ALA A 200 0.53 -6.44 -5.56
C ALA A 200 1.61 -5.36 -5.67
N ARG A 201 2.87 -5.74 -5.86
CA ARG A 201 3.99 -4.80 -6.08
C ARG A 201 3.80 -4.00 -7.37
N ASP A 202 3.36 -4.65 -8.44
CA ASP A 202 3.01 -3.99 -9.70
C ASP A 202 1.84 -3.02 -9.52
N ALA A 203 0.82 -3.37 -8.73
CA ALA A 203 -0.31 -2.50 -8.45
C ALA A 203 0.12 -1.21 -7.72
N ILE A 204 1.06 -1.28 -6.77
CA ILE A 204 1.63 -0.08 -6.14
C ILE A 204 2.35 0.78 -7.18
N SER A 205 3.28 0.19 -7.95
CA SER A 205 4.16 0.96 -8.83
C SER A 205 3.49 1.48 -10.10
N ALA A 206 2.41 0.84 -10.55
CA ALA A 206 1.71 1.18 -11.79
C ALA A 206 0.37 1.89 -11.54
N ASN A 207 -0.27 1.64 -10.39
CA ASN A 207 -1.61 2.12 -10.06
C ASN A 207 -1.70 2.84 -8.70
N LEU A 208 -0.59 3.01 -7.96
CA LEU A 208 -0.62 3.60 -6.60
C LEU A 208 -1.56 2.83 -5.65
N ASP A 209 -1.86 1.58 -5.98
CA ASP A 209 -2.84 0.76 -5.27
C ASP A 209 -2.14 -0.07 -4.19
N TYR A 210 -2.01 0.53 -3.00
CA TYR A 210 -1.44 -0.13 -1.83
C TYR A 210 -2.36 -1.22 -1.28
N PRO A 211 -1.79 -2.38 -0.87
CA PRO A 211 -2.56 -3.42 -0.20
C PRO A 211 -3.10 -2.92 1.15
N THR A 212 -4.16 -3.57 1.63
CA THR A 212 -4.71 -3.27 2.95
C THR A 212 -3.97 -4.01 4.06
N TYR A 213 -4.13 -3.61 5.32
CA TYR A 213 -3.57 -4.36 6.45
C TYR A 213 -4.06 -5.82 6.49
N ALA A 214 -5.30 -6.08 6.06
CA ALA A 214 -5.81 -7.44 5.93
C ALA A 214 -5.06 -8.27 4.89
N ASP A 215 -4.74 -7.66 3.74
CA ASP A 215 -4.00 -8.32 2.67
C ASP A 215 -2.61 -8.71 3.16
N VAL A 216 -1.92 -7.79 3.87
CA VAL A 216 -0.59 -8.04 4.43
C VAL A 216 -0.62 -9.13 5.51
N ALA A 217 -1.57 -9.04 6.45
CA ALA A 217 -1.76 -10.09 7.47
C ALA A 217 -2.11 -11.45 6.85
N GLY A 218 -2.85 -11.46 5.75
CA GLY A 218 -3.17 -12.66 4.98
C GLY A 218 -1.94 -13.25 4.27
N ALA A 219 -1.11 -12.40 3.67
CA ALA A 219 0.13 -12.79 3.01
C ALA A 219 1.16 -13.39 3.99
N LEU A 220 1.23 -12.84 5.21
CA LEU A 220 2.06 -13.36 6.29
C LEU A 220 1.44 -14.56 7.03
N ASP A 221 0.21 -14.95 6.69
CA ASP A 221 -0.67 -15.87 7.44
C ASP A 221 -0.69 -15.63 8.96
N ASP A 222 -0.59 -14.37 9.39
CA ASP A 222 -0.67 -13.99 10.80
C ASP A 222 -1.84 -13.05 11.06
N SER A 223 -2.96 -13.64 11.48
CA SER A 223 -4.16 -12.89 11.87
C SER A 223 -3.94 -11.99 13.09
N ASN A 224 -2.87 -12.17 13.85
CA ASN A 224 -2.52 -11.37 15.01
C ASN A 224 -1.18 -10.61 14.81
N MET A 225 -0.84 -10.27 13.56
CA MET A 225 0.25 -9.37 13.21
C MET A 225 0.10 -8.02 13.94
N LEU A 226 1.18 -7.45 14.47
CA LEU A 226 1.17 -6.10 15.04
C LEU A 226 1.67 -5.08 14.01
N VAL A 227 1.26 -3.82 14.16
CA VAL A 227 1.70 -2.71 13.30
C VAL A 227 2.18 -1.55 14.16
N PHE A 228 3.32 -0.96 13.80
CA PHE A 228 3.85 0.27 14.42
C PHE A 228 4.24 1.26 13.33
N HIS A 229 3.82 2.51 13.46
CA HIS A 229 3.97 3.50 12.39
C HIS A 229 5.30 4.25 12.42
N ASN A 230 6.06 4.13 13.51
CA ASN A 230 7.37 4.74 13.67
C ASN A 230 8.28 3.90 14.59
N ASP A 231 9.59 4.16 14.51
CA ASP A 231 10.63 3.42 15.22
C ASP A 231 10.49 3.53 16.75
N GLN A 232 10.14 4.72 17.24
CA GLN A 232 9.98 5.01 18.66
C GLN A 232 8.85 4.17 19.28
N SER A 233 7.68 4.11 18.63
CA SER A 233 6.52 3.37 19.11
C SER A 233 6.79 1.86 19.21
N LEU A 234 7.53 1.29 18.26
CA LEU A 234 7.98 -0.10 18.32
C LEU A 234 8.97 -0.29 19.47
N ALA A 235 10.00 0.55 19.56
CA ALA A 235 11.00 0.45 20.60
C ALA A 235 10.40 0.55 22.01
N ASP A 236 9.45 1.47 22.22
CA ASP A 236 8.77 1.65 23.51
C ASP A 236 7.88 0.47 23.86
N TRP A 237 7.11 -0.04 22.89
CA TRP A 237 6.31 -1.24 23.10
C TRP A 237 7.18 -2.45 23.46
N ILE A 238 8.32 -2.66 22.78
CA ILE A 238 9.25 -3.74 23.11
C ILE A 238 9.74 -3.61 24.55
N ARG A 239 10.13 -2.41 24.98
CA ARG A 239 10.62 -2.15 26.34
C ARG A 239 9.54 -2.37 27.39
N GLU A 240 8.31 -1.96 27.11
CA GLU A 240 7.17 -2.17 27.99
C GLU A 240 6.89 -3.67 28.15
N ARG A 241 6.70 -4.40 27.04
CA ARG A 241 6.40 -5.85 27.07
C ARG A 241 7.52 -6.68 27.65
N SER A 242 8.78 -6.28 27.44
CA SER A 242 9.93 -6.95 28.02
C SER A 242 9.98 -6.86 29.55
N LYS A 243 9.37 -5.83 30.15
CA LYS A 243 9.22 -5.72 31.61
C LYS A 243 8.10 -6.62 32.13
N GLU A 244 7.00 -6.73 31.39
CA GLU A 244 5.86 -7.59 31.73
C GLU A 244 6.18 -9.08 31.59
N GLN A 245 7.07 -9.44 30.64
CA GLN A 245 7.56 -10.81 30.43
C GLN A 245 6.47 -11.84 30.10
N GLU A 246 5.37 -11.42 29.46
CA GLU A 246 4.26 -12.33 29.10
C GLU A 246 4.34 -12.86 27.65
N VAL A 247 4.83 -12.03 26.73
CA VAL A 247 4.74 -12.29 25.28
C VAL A 247 6.10 -12.15 24.61
N ILE A 248 6.85 -11.14 25.02
CA ILE A 248 8.21 -10.86 24.57
C ILE A 248 9.07 -10.67 25.80
N PHE A 249 10.29 -11.19 25.73
CA PHE A 249 11.34 -11.04 26.73
C PHE A 249 12.51 -10.25 26.14
N PRO A 250 13.40 -9.66 26.97
CA PRO A 250 14.59 -8.99 26.47
C PRO A 250 15.45 -9.85 25.53
N ASP A 251 15.52 -11.16 25.82
CA ASP A 251 16.28 -12.18 25.08
C ASP A 251 15.47 -12.89 23.99
N THR A 252 14.21 -12.51 23.77
CA THR A 252 13.42 -13.06 22.66
C THR A 252 14.16 -12.81 21.34
N PRO A 253 14.45 -13.87 20.56
CA PRO A 253 15.05 -13.71 19.25
C PRO A 253 14.12 -12.95 18.30
N ALA A 254 14.71 -12.16 17.42
CA ALA A 254 14.07 -11.37 16.39
C ALA A 254 14.79 -11.64 15.06
N GLN A 255 14.03 -11.94 14.01
CA GLN A 255 14.49 -11.91 12.63
C GLN A 255 13.94 -10.63 12.01
N VAL A 256 14.84 -9.77 11.53
CA VAL A 256 14.51 -8.43 11.09
C VAL A 256 14.81 -8.32 9.60
N HIS A 257 13.81 -7.91 8.83
CA HIS A 257 13.88 -7.67 7.40
C HIS A 257 13.65 -6.19 7.14
N VAL A 258 14.57 -5.54 6.44
CA VAL A 258 14.46 -4.13 6.06
C VAL A 258 14.92 -3.93 4.62
N ILE A 259 14.57 -2.78 4.02
CA ILE A 259 15.31 -2.26 2.87
C ILE A 259 16.43 -1.39 3.45
N PRO A 260 17.71 -1.76 3.32
CA PRO A 260 18.81 -0.98 3.90
C PRO A 260 18.81 0.44 3.37
N ASP A 261 19.04 1.40 4.26
CA ASP A 261 19.20 2.80 3.86
C ASP A 261 20.59 2.96 3.19
N PRO A 262 20.67 3.27 1.89
CA PRO A 262 21.94 3.39 1.19
C PRO A 262 22.76 4.62 1.61
N THR A 263 22.20 5.49 2.46
CA THR A 263 22.86 6.71 2.95
C THR A 263 23.50 6.55 4.33
N VAL A 264 23.20 5.46 5.04
CA VAL A 264 23.79 5.13 6.35
C VAL A 264 25.02 4.24 6.13
N ASP A 265 26.10 4.53 6.86
CA ASP A 265 27.32 3.71 6.82
C ASP A 265 27.05 2.32 7.41
N GLU A 266 27.57 1.25 6.79
CA GLU A 266 27.41 -0.12 7.29
C GLU A 266 28.03 -0.31 8.68
N ASP A 267 29.02 0.50 9.03
CA ASP A 267 29.67 0.51 10.35
C ASP A 267 28.88 1.31 11.41
N ASP A 268 27.80 2.02 11.02
CA ASP A 268 26.96 2.76 11.95
C ASP A 268 26.15 1.80 12.85
N PRO A 269 26.14 1.96 14.18
CA PRO A 269 25.33 1.14 15.08
C PRO A 269 23.82 1.16 14.80
N ALA A 270 23.31 2.17 14.09
CA ALA A 270 21.93 2.27 13.64
C ALA A 270 21.66 1.52 12.32
N TYR A 271 22.69 1.04 11.62
CA TYR A 271 22.55 0.34 10.36
C TYR A 271 21.86 -1.01 10.56
N LEU A 272 20.87 -1.29 9.71
CA LEU A 272 20.19 -2.57 9.64
C LEU A 272 20.44 -3.18 8.25
N PRO A 273 21.13 -4.34 8.15
CA PRO A 273 21.27 -5.05 6.90
C PRO A 273 19.92 -5.65 6.48
N ALA A 274 19.78 -6.02 5.21
CA ALA A 274 18.51 -6.44 4.61
C ALA A 274 17.82 -7.58 5.38
N GLU A 275 18.64 -8.49 5.93
CA GLU A 275 18.22 -9.49 6.90
C GLU A 275 19.21 -9.52 8.07
N SER A 276 18.69 -9.50 9.29
CA SER A 276 19.49 -9.67 10.51
C SER A 276 18.78 -10.51 11.56
N THR A 277 19.57 -11.14 12.43
CA THR A 277 19.06 -11.81 13.63
C THR A 277 19.62 -11.12 14.86
N MET A 278 18.75 -10.80 15.81
CA MET A 278 19.12 -10.12 17.04
C MET A 278 18.12 -10.41 18.16
N THR A 279 18.31 -9.83 19.33
CA THR A 279 17.28 -9.87 20.38
C THR A 279 16.32 -8.71 20.24
N MET A 280 15.07 -8.86 20.71
CA MET A 280 14.11 -7.76 20.74
C MET A 280 14.65 -6.56 21.52
N SER A 281 15.39 -6.79 22.62
CA SER A 281 16.02 -5.68 23.36
C SER A 281 17.12 -4.98 22.56
N HIS A 282 17.89 -5.69 21.74
CA HIS A 282 18.89 -5.06 20.89
C HIS A 282 18.22 -4.24 19.79
N LEU A 283 17.20 -4.79 19.13
CA LEU A 283 16.40 -4.07 18.14
C LEU A 283 15.85 -2.75 18.70
N ALA A 284 15.25 -2.77 19.89
CA ALA A 284 14.73 -1.55 20.51
C ALA A 284 15.81 -0.49 20.80
N ASN A 285 17.07 -0.87 20.96
CA ASN A 285 18.18 0.08 21.16
C ASN A 285 18.74 0.61 19.84
N VAL A 286 18.70 -0.20 18.77
CA VAL A 286 19.05 0.24 17.41
C VAL A 286 18.02 1.26 16.90
N LEU A 287 16.73 0.96 17.06
CA LEU A 287 15.63 1.78 16.55
C LEU A 287 15.49 3.15 17.24
N ALA A 288 15.73 3.19 18.55
CA ALA A 288 15.59 4.42 19.32
C ALA A 288 16.59 4.41 20.49
N PRO A 289 17.87 4.74 20.28
CA PRO A 289 18.87 4.71 21.35
C PRO A 289 18.41 5.49 22.59
N ARG A 290 18.67 4.95 23.79
CA ARG A 290 18.44 5.70 25.03
C ARG A 290 19.53 6.77 25.16
N GLU A 291 19.11 8.00 25.45
CA GLU A 291 20.02 9.05 25.95
C GLU A 291 20.61 8.69 27.33
#